data_AF-A0A0X8XUE7-F1
#
_entry.id   AF-A0A0X8XUE7-F1
#
_cell.length_a   1.000
_cell.length_b   1.000
_cell.length_c   1.000
_cell.angle_alpha   90.00
_cell.angle_beta   90.00
_cell.angle_gamma   90.00
#
_symmetry.space_group_name_H-M   'P 1'
#
loop_
_entity.id
_entity.type
_entity.pdbx_description
1 polymer ?
#
loop_
_entity_poly.entity_id
_entity_poly.type
_entity_poly.pdbx_seq_one_letter_code
_entity_poly.pdbx_strand_id
1 'polypeptide(L)'
;MTMTDKQTNHPSGCDDLVDVLYEYVDGGYDENLRGRLAEHAENCPSCLEQLGIEQQVRELLRVRCCDSAPTDLRGRIVTALHTSSVRRAADGSVTEVSSTQVRINRR
;
A
#
# COMPACT_ATOMS: atom_id res chain seq x y z
N MET A 1 -19.14 1.44 21.96
CA MET A 1 -19.32 0.69 20.70
C MET A 1 -17.96 0.19 20.26
N THR A 2 -17.56 -0.96 20.78
CA THR A 2 -16.34 -1.66 20.40
C THR A 2 -16.61 -2.41 19.11
N MET A 3 -15.90 -2.05 18.04
CA MET A 3 -15.99 -2.71 16.75
C MET A 3 -15.31 -4.08 16.82
N THR A 4 -16.04 -5.07 16.32
CA THR A 4 -15.63 -6.36 15.74
C THR A 4 -15.09 -7.47 16.66
N ASP A 5 -16.01 -8.38 17.00
CA ASP A 5 -15.85 -9.82 17.18
C ASP A 5 -14.55 -10.41 16.60
N LYS A 6 -13.62 -10.75 17.49
CA LYS A 6 -12.60 -11.80 17.29
C LYS A 6 -13.13 -13.10 17.90
N GLN A 7 -13.92 -13.87 17.16
CA GLN A 7 -14.44 -15.18 17.57
C GLN A 7 -14.42 -16.00 16.26
N THR A 8 -13.75 -17.14 16.07
CA THR A 8 -13.40 -18.23 16.99
C THR A 8 -12.45 -19.23 16.33
N ASN A 9 -11.61 -19.87 17.15
CA ASN A 9 -10.94 -21.17 16.91
C ASN A 9 -9.75 -21.16 15.95
N HIS A 10 -8.70 -20.44 16.32
CA HIS A 10 -7.38 -20.58 15.71
C HIS A 10 -6.51 -21.50 16.58
N PRO A 11 -6.00 -22.63 16.06
CA PRO A 11 -5.00 -23.41 16.78
C PRO A 11 -3.75 -22.56 16.98
N SER A 12 -3.16 -22.64 18.17
CA SER A 12 -1.94 -21.93 18.58
C SER A 12 -0.85 -22.06 17.50
N GLY A 13 -0.58 -20.98 16.78
CA GLY A 13 0.32 -20.93 15.61
C GLY A 13 -0.20 -20.13 14.42
N CYS A 14 -1.47 -19.74 14.43
CA CYS A 14 -2.09 -18.97 13.35
C CYS A 14 -2.18 -17.45 13.65
N ASP A 15 -2.05 -17.02 14.91
CA ASP A 15 -2.15 -15.61 15.32
C ASP A 15 -1.01 -14.72 14.75
N ASP A 16 0.20 -15.25 14.61
CA ASP A 16 1.35 -14.52 14.04
C ASP A 16 1.22 -14.30 12.52
N LEU A 17 0.21 -14.93 11.90
CA LEU A 17 0.05 -14.97 10.44
C LEU A 17 -1.03 -14.04 9.90
N VAL A 18 -1.90 -13.52 10.76
CA VAL A 18 -2.88 -12.49 10.38
C VAL A 18 -2.18 -11.16 10.08
N ASP A 19 -1.18 -10.79 10.88
CA ASP A 19 -0.39 -9.58 10.64
C ASP A 19 0.46 -9.70 9.37
N VAL A 20 1.07 -10.88 9.17
CA VAL A 20 1.79 -11.24 7.94
C VAL A 20 0.87 -11.27 6.72
N LEU A 21 -0.37 -11.74 6.88
CA LEU A 21 -1.38 -11.74 5.83
C LEU A 21 -1.69 -10.31 5.41
N TYR A 22 -1.97 -9.40 6.34
CA TYR A 22 -2.25 -8.00 6.02
C TYR A 22 -1.05 -7.30 5.36
N GLU A 23 0.17 -7.56 5.82
CA GLU A 23 1.38 -6.99 5.23
C GLU A 23 1.67 -7.55 3.82
N TYR A 24 1.51 -8.87 3.64
CA TYR A 24 1.64 -9.52 2.34
C TYR A 24 0.58 -9.02 1.35
N VAL A 25 -0.65 -8.92 1.83
CA VAL A 25 -1.79 -8.40 1.09
C VAL A 25 -1.43 -6.97 0.70
N ASP A 26 -1.09 -6.04 1.58
CA ASP A 26 -0.83 -4.64 1.20
C ASP A 26 0.41 -4.36 0.32
N GLY A 27 1.08 -5.41 -0.16
CA GLY A 27 2.16 -5.32 -1.15
C GLY A 27 3.54 -5.24 -0.50
N GLY A 28 3.66 -5.76 0.72
CA GLY A 28 4.95 -5.98 1.37
C GLY A 28 5.90 -6.75 0.46
N TYR A 29 7.13 -6.25 0.34
CA TYR A 29 8.16 -6.79 -0.57
C TYR A 29 8.86 -8.05 -0.04
N ASP A 30 8.38 -8.63 1.06
CA ASP A 30 9.06 -9.72 1.73
C ASP A 30 8.62 -11.09 1.19
N GLU A 31 9.46 -11.64 0.30
CA GLU A 31 9.31 -12.98 -0.28
C GLU A 31 9.37 -14.09 0.78
N ASN A 32 10.04 -13.86 1.93
CA ASN A 32 10.09 -14.81 3.03
C ASN A 32 8.73 -14.90 3.73
N LEU A 33 8.05 -13.76 3.93
CA LEU A 33 6.68 -13.72 4.45
C LEU A 33 5.74 -14.53 3.54
N ARG A 34 5.87 -14.37 2.22
CA ARG A 34 5.06 -15.08 1.23
C ARG A 34 5.22 -16.59 1.32
N GLY A 35 6.45 -17.08 1.46
CA GLY A 35 6.74 -18.51 1.62
C GLY A 35 6.13 -19.09 2.89
N ARG A 36 6.28 -18.40 4.03
CA ARG A 36 5.75 -18.84 5.33
C ARG A 36 4.21 -18.89 5.34
N LEU A 37 3.55 -17.91 4.72
CA LEU A 37 2.10 -17.87 4.59
C LEU A 37 1.56 -19.00 3.70
N ALA A 38 2.24 -19.30 2.59
CA ALA A 38 1.86 -20.39 1.69
C ALA A 38 1.97 -21.76 2.38
N GLU A 39 3.10 -22.06 3.02
CA GLU A 39 3.32 -23.33 3.72
C GLU A 39 2.29 -23.55 4.85
N HIS A 40 1.95 -22.49 5.59
CA HIS A 40 0.94 -22.59 6.64
C HIS A 40 -0.47 -22.80 6.08
N ALA A 41 -0.84 -22.06 5.03
CA ALA A 41 -2.16 -22.18 4.41
C ALA A 41 -2.42 -23.58 3.83
N GLU A 42 -1.39 -24.24 3.32
CA GLU A 42 -1.46 -25.64 2.86
C GLU A 42 -1.78 -26.61 4.01
N ASN A 43 -1.33 -26.30 5.22
CA ASN A 43 -1.52 -27.14 6.41
C ASN A 43 -2.69 -26.70 7.31
N CYS A 44 -3.33 -25.56 7.03
CA CYS A 44 -4.38 -24.97 7.88
C CYS A 44 -5.59 -24.51 7.05
N PRO A 45 -6.66 -25.32 6.96
CA PRO A 45 -7.84 -25.02 6.15
C PRO A 45 -8.54 -23.69 6.49
N SER A 46 -8.56 -23.30 7.76
CA SER A 46 -9.15 -22.03 8.19
C SER A 46 -8.39 -20.82 7.66
N CYS A 47 -7.06 -20.89 7.64
CA CYS A 47 -6.21 -19.82 7.11
C CYS A 47 -6.33 -19.75 5.59
N LEU A 48 -6.44 -20.90 4.91
CA LEU A 48 -6.68 -20.96 3.47
C LEU A 48 -8.02 -20.30 3.09
N GLU A 49 -9.07 -20.54 3.86
CA GLU A 49 -10.38 -19.92 3.66
C GLU A 49 -10.31 -18.40 3.83
N GLN A 50 -9.69 -17.91 4.91
CA GLN A 50 -9.51 -16.48 5.14
C GLN A 50 -8.69 -15.80 4.03
N LEU A 51 -7.58 -16.42 3.60
CA LEU A 51 -6.80 -15.99 2.44
C LEU A 51 -7.64 -15.89 1.16
N GLY A 52 -8.54 -16.84 0.94
CA GLY A 52 -9.46 -16.83 -0.20
C GLY A 52 -10.40 -15.62 -0.14
N ILE A 53 -10.96 -15.34 1.03
CA ILE A 53 -11.87 -14.20 1.25
C ILE A 53 -11.14 -12.87 1.02
N GLU A 54 -9.96 -12.68 1.61
CA GLU A 54 -9.17 -11.46 1.46
C GLU A 54 -8.81 -11.18 -0.01
N GLN A 55 -8.40 -12.22 -0.75
CA GLN A 55 -8.11 -12.09 -2.18
C GLN A 55 -9.35 -11.71 -2.99
N GLN A 56 -10.51 -12.29 -2.69
CA GLN A 56 -11.77 -11.96 -3.36
C GLN A 56 -12.21 -10.52 -3.08
N VAL A 57 -12.16 -10.08 -1.82
CA VAL A 57 -12.49 -8.71 -1.43
C VAL A 57 -11.58 -7.73 -2.15
N ARG A 58 -10.28 -8.00 -2.19
CA ARG A 58 -9.34 -7.16 -2.93
C ARG A 58 -9.61 -7.12 -4.42
N GLU A 59 -9.89 -8.24 -5.06
CA GLU A 59 -10.20 -8.25 -6.49
C GLU A 59 -11.44 -7.40 -6.76
N LEU A 60 -12.47 -7.50 -5.90
CA LEU A 60 -13.64 -6.64 -5.98
C LEU A 60 -13.28 -5.16 -5.82
N LEU A 61 -12.45 -4.80 -4.83
CA LEU A 61 -11.97 -3.42 -4.68
C LEU A 61 -11.18 -2.96 -5.90
N ARG A 62 -10.37 -3.82 -6.51
CA ARG A 62 -9.61 -3.49 -7.71
C ARG A 62 -10.53 -3.23 -8.91
N VAL A 63 -11.58 -4.04 -9.08
CA VAL A 63 -12.54 -3.87 -10.16
C VAL A 63 -13.44 -2.64 -9.96
N ARG A 64 -13.78 -2.29 -8.71
CA ARG A 64 -14.82 -1.27 -8.41
C ARG A 64 -14.29 0.05 -7.89
N CYS A 65 -13.07 0.08 -7.34
CA CYS A 65 -12.49 1.25 -6.68
C CYS A 65 -11.16 1.71 -7.28
N CYS A 66 -10.59 1.00 -8.27
CA CYS A 66 -9.41 1.46 -9.00
C CYS A 66 -9.74 2.25 -10.27
N ASP A 67 -10.79 3.07 -10.25
CA ASP A 67 -10.94 4.11 -11.26
C ASP A 67 -9.74 5.06 -11.21
N SER A 68 -9.28 5.50 -12.37
CA SER A 68 -8.15 6.41 -12.46
C SER A 68 -8.41 7.64 -11.61
N ALA A 69 -7.56 7.88 -10.60
CA ALA A 69 -7.66 9.10 -9.78
C ALA A 69 -7.86 10.34 -10.67
N PRO A 70 -8.85 11.21 -10.37
CA PRO A 70 -9.21 12.34 -11.22
C PRO A 70 -7.99 13.18 -11.60
N THR A 71 -7.93 13.63 -12.85
CA THR A 71 -6.80 14.39 -13.38
C THR A 71 -6.51 15.65 -12.58
N ASP A 72 -7.54 16.29 -12.03
CA ASP A 72 -7.41 17.47 -11.17
C ASP A 72 -6.60 17.18 -9.89
N LEU A 73 -6.95 16.10 -9.18
CA LEU A 73 -6.23 15.67 -7.99
C LEU A 73 -4.77 15.33 -8.32
N ARG A 74 -4.53 14.66 -9.45
CA ARG A 74 -3.18 14.37 -9.93
C ARG A 74 -2.38 15.64 -10.21
N GLY A 75 -2.99 16.62 -10.89
CA GLY A 75 -2.35 17.91 -11.17
C GLY A 75 -1.97 18.65 -9.91
N ARG A 76 -2.85 18.65 -8.90
CA ARG A 76 -2.58 19.24 -7.58
C ARG A 76 -1.42 18.55 -6.87
N ILE A 77 -1.38 17.21 -6.85
CA ILE A 77 -0.29 16.44 -6.24
C ILE A 77 1.04 16.69 -6.95
N VAL A 78 1.06 16.62 -8.29
CA VAL A 78 2.27 16.88 -9.08
C VAL A 78 2.79 18.29 -8.84
N THR A 79 1.90 19.29 -8.75
CA THR A 79 2.28 20.67 -8.44
C THR A 79 2.84 20.78 -7.03
N ALA A 80 2.21 20.15 -6.05
CA ALA A 80 2.70 20.15 -4.67
C ALA A 80 4.06 19.45 -4.52
N LEU A 81 4.33 18.43 -5.32
CA LEU A 81 5.63 17.75 -5.37
C LEU A 81 6.67 18.50 -6.21
N HIS A 82 6.25 19.40 -7.10
CA HIS A 82 7.14 20.22 -7.89
C HIS A 82 7.59 21.45 -7.09
N THR A 83 8.74 21.33 -6.44
CA THR A 83 9.36 22.45 -5.70
C THR A 83 10.44 23.10 -6.57
N SER A 84 10.27 24.39 -6.86
CA SER A 84 11.33 25.23 -7.41
C SER A 84 11.80 26.23 -6.36
N SER A 85 13.11 26.26 -6.12
CA SER A 85 13.75 27.21 -5.22
C SER A 85 14.63 28.15 -6.05
N VAL A 86 14.54 29.44 -5.76
CA VAL A 86 15.32 30.48 -6.42
C VAL A 86 16.15 31.17 -5.35
N ARG A 87 17.47 31.03 -5.42
CA ARG A 87 18.39 31.82 -4.61
C ARG A 87 18.68 33.12 -5.32
N ARG A 88 18.47 34.24 -4.62
CA ARG A 88 18.78 35.58 -5.09
C ARG A 88 19.96 36.14 -4.29
N ALA A 89 20.89 36.81 -4.95
CA ALA A 89 21.96 37.55 -4.32
C ALA A 89 21.45 38.88 -3.73
N ALA A 90 22.28 39.52 -2.91
CA ALA A 90 21.97 40.76 -2.22
C ALA A 90 21.65 41.95 -3.16
N ASP A 91 22.10 41.89 -4.40
CA ASP A 91 21.82 42.85 -5.47
C ASP A 91 20.50 42.56 -6.22
N GLY A 92 19.75 41.54 -5.80
CA GLY A 92 18.54 41.09 -6.46
C GLY A 92 18.78 40.20 -7.68
N SER A 93 20.03 39.94 -8.06
CA SER A 93 20.36 39.03 -9.17
C SER A 93 20.03 37.59 -8.79
N VAL A 94 19.49 36.82 -9.73
CA VAL A 94 19.20 35.40 -9.53
C VAL A 94 20.50 34.63 -9.73
N THR A 95 21.03 34.02 -8.67
CA THR A 95 22.30 33.28 -8.74
C THR A 95 22.09 31.80 -9.02
N GLU A 96 20.95 31.24 -8.61
CA GLU A 96 20.69 29.81 -8.76
C GLU A 96 19.19 29.52 -8.77
N VAL A 97 18.71 28.85 -9.80
CA VAL A 97 17.35 28.28 -9.87
C VAL A 97 17.49 26.77 -9.88
N SER A 98 16.94 26.11 -8.86
CA SER A 98 16.95 24.65 -8.78
C SER A 98 15.52 24.13 -8.65
N SER A 99 15.14 23.24 -9.57
CA SER A 99 13.80 22.67 -9.68
C SER A 99 13.86 21.16 -9.45
N THR A 100 13.03 20.65 -8.54
CA THR A 100 12.89 19.21 -8.28
C THR A 100 11.60 18.70 -8.90
N GLN A 101 11.71 17.72 -9.81
CA GLN A 101 10.56 17.13 -10.47
C GLN A 101 10.45 15.64 -10.15
N VAL A 102 9.33 15.24 -9.54
CA VAL A 102 9.02 13.84 -9.22
C VAL A 102 8.27 13.20 -10.40
N ARG A 103 8.82 12.12 -10.97
CA ARG A 103 8.15 11.31 -11.99
C ARG A 103 7.36 10.19 -11.31
N ILE A 104 6.04 10.27 -11.38
CA ILE A 104 5.15 9.20 -10.89
C ILE A 104 4.89 8.24 -12.07
N ASN A 105 5.65 7.15 -12.15
CA ASN A 105 5.34 6.07 -13.09
C ASN A 105 4.15 5.26 -12.58
N ARG A 106 3.15 5.05 -13.43
CA ARG A 106 2.07 4.10 -13.19
C ARG A 106 2.63 2.68 -13.34
N ARG A 107 2.40 1.82 -12.34
CA ARG A 107 2.60 0.37 -12.47
C ARG A 107 1.31 -0.28 -12.95
#